data_AF-A0A2P6QGT0-F1
#
_entry.id   AF-A0A2P6QGT0-F1
#
_cell.length_a   1.000
_cell.length_b   1.000
_cell.length_c   1.000
_cell.angle_alpha   90.00
_cell.angle_beta   90.00
_cell.angle_gamma   90.00
#
_symmetry.space_group_name_H-M   'P 1'
#
loop_
_entity.id
_entity.type
_entity.pdbx_description
1 polymer ?
#
loop_
_entity_poly.entity_id
_entity_poly.type
_entity_poly.pdbx_seq_one_letter_code
_entity_poly.pdbx_strand_id
1 'polypeptide(L)'
;MLLFARAIYPNENIQCQCILLYVGSTNISSQFGPSIQFLITFSTFSTCICVPSPSYNVLLGRSDARTQGTNDTHRNQPAPLFSFSQWKSSFPSHRLNLKHSVVLSAAHTIGLARCATFRDGIYNDTNIDVQLCSFCKTNLPIKLWK
;
A
#
# COMPACT_ATOMS: atom_id res chain seq x y z
N MET A 1 10.10 16.63 19.66
CA MET A 1 11.08 15.64 20.15
C MET A 1 10.69 14.31 19.54
N LEU A 2 11.59 13.72 18.76
CA LEU A 2 11.37 12.57 17.89
C LEU A 2 10.80 11.37 18.65
N LEU A 3 9.73 10.76 18.13
CA LEU A 3 9.45 9.35 18.39
C LEU A 3 8.90 8.70 17.10
N PHE A 4 9.55 7.60 16.77
CA PHE A 4 9.67 6.95 15.47
C PHE A 4 8.38 6.23 15.02
N ALA A 5 7.99 6.45 13.76
CA ALA A 5 7.32 5.42 12.96
C ALA A 5 8.34 4.88 11.95
N ARG A 6 9.37 4.18 12.44
CA ARG A 6 10.19 3.30 11.61
C ARG A 6 9.42 1.99 11.52
N ALA A 7 8.54 1.87 10.53
CA ALA A 7 8.08 0.56 10.11
C ALA A 7 9.28 -0.13 9.46
N ILE A 8 9.94 -1.06 10.16
CA ILE A 8 11.08 -1.82 9.62
C ILE A 8 10.55 -2.94 8.68
N TYR A 9 10.07 -2.47 7.53
CA TYR A 9 10.26 -2.89 6.13
C TYR A 9 10.59 -4.33 5.69
N PRO A 10 9.88 -4.80 4.64
CA PRO A 10 10.41 -5.58 3.51
C PRO A 10 10.95 -4.73 2.34
N ASN A 11 11.15 -3.42 2.50
CA ASN A 11 11.91 -2.54 1.60
C ASN A 11 11.90 -1.11 2.15
N GLU A 12 13.03 -0.60 2.65
CA GLU A 12 13.12 0.72 3.33
C GLU A 12 12.79 1.95 2.46
N ASN A 13 12.21 1.74 1.30
CA ASN A 13 12.21 2.65 0.17
C ASN A 13 10.83 2.79 -0.51
N ILE A 14 9.82 1.98 -0.19
CA ILE A 14 8.53 1.97 -0.92
C ILE A 14 7.37 2.60 -0.11
N GLN A 15 7.57 2.91 1.17
CA GLN A 15 6.54 3.58 1.99
C GLN A 15 6.65 5.10 1.91
N CYS A 16 5.91 5.72 0.99
CA CYS A 16 5.86 7.18 0.84
C CYS A 16 4.73 7.88 1.61
N GLN A 17 4.08 7.23 2.58
CA GLN A 17 2.83 7.76 3.16
C GLN A 17 2.88 8.18 4.64
N CYS A 18 4.04 8.19 5.28
CA CYS A 18 4.14 8.58 6.70
C CYS A 18 4.05 10.09 6.95
N ILE A 19 4.35 10.96 5.97
CA ILE A 19 4.43 12.42 6.20
C ILE A 19 3.05 13.09 6.18
N LEU A 20 2.14 12.66 5.30
CA LEU A 20 0.82 13.31 5.15
C LEU A 20 -0.14 13.04 6.33
N LEU A 21 0.03 11.91 7.03
CA LEU A 21 -0.82 11.54 8.17
C LEU A 21 -0.66 12.49 9.37
N TYR A 22 0.48 13.18 9.49
CA TYR A 22 0.81 13.95 10.67
C TYR A 22 0.01 15.27 10.78
N VAL A 23 -0.26 15.95 9.67
CA VAL A 23 -0.91 17.29 9.70
C VAL A 23 -2.43 17.20 9.93
N GLY A 24 -3.10 16.15 9.44
CA GLY A 24 -4.53 15.92 9.70
C GLY A 24 -4.81 15.35 11.10
N SER A 25 -3.82 14.70 11.71
CA SER A 25 -3.94 14.03 13.01
C SER A 25 -4.24 14.99 14.17
N THR A 26 -3.70 16.21 14.15
CA THR A 26 -3.85 17.18 15.26
C THR A 26 -5.27 17.72 15.39
N ASN A 27 -5.98 17.96 14.27
CA ASN A 27 -7.36 18.45 14.29
C ASN A 27 -8.39 17.35 14.58
N ILE A 28 -8.10 16.09 14.21
CA ILE A 28 -9.01 14.96 14.38
C ILE A 28 -8.86 14.32 15.77
N SER A 29 -7.63 14.25 16.29
CA SER A 29 -7.34 13.68 17.62
C SER A 29 -7.97 14.46 18.77
N SER A 30 -8.21 15.77 18.60
CA SER A 30 -8.91 16.61 19.59
C SER A 30 -10.39 16.24 19.75
N GLN A 31 -11.00 15.58 18.76
CA GLN A 31 -12.41 15.17 18.79
C GLN A 31 -12.59 13.66 19.05
N PHE A 32 -11.67 12.82 18.58
CA PHE A 32 -11.83 11.35 18.55
C PHE A 32 -10.75 10.57 19.32
N GLY A 33 -9.81 11.25 19.97
CA GLY A 33 -8.74 10.63 20.77
C GLY A 33 -7.47 10.26 19.95
N PRO A 34 -6.38 9.83 20.62
CA PRO A 34 -5.05 9.73 20.01
C PRO A 34 -4.79 8.42 19.25
N SER A 35 -5.81 7.59 18.94
CA SER A 35 -5.56 6.30 18.29
C SER A 35 -4.98 6.48 16.88
N ILE A 36 -3.76 6.01 16.69
CA ILE A 36 -3.11 5.97 15.38
C ILE A 36 -3.90 5.08 14.42
N GLN A 37 -4.46 3.98 14.92
CA GLN A 37 -5.22 3.05 14.10
C GLN A 37 -6.54 3.65 13.58
N PHE A 38 -7.19 4.49 14.39
CA PHE A 38 -8.34 5.27 13.97
C PHE A 38 -7.98 6.24 12.84
N LEU A 39 -6.92 7.02 13.03
CA LEU A 39 -6.49 8.04 12.06
C LEU A 39 -6.17 7.45 10.69
N ILE A 40 -5.49 6.30 10.65
CA ILE A 40 -5.21 5.59 9.38
C ILE A 40 -6.53 5.24 8.68
N THR A 41 -7.49 4.65 9.40
CA THR A 41 -8.78 4.21 8.82
C THR A 41 -9.62 5.39 8.31
N PHE A 42 -9.63 6.49 9.05
CA PHE A 42 -10.35 7.70 8.65
C PHE A 42 -9.69 8.39 7.45
N SER A 43 -8.35 8.45 7.44
CA SER A 43 -7.60 9.08 6.35
C SER A 43 -7.78 8.34 5.03
N THR A 44 -7.74 7.01 5.02
CA THR A 44 -7.95 6.21 3.81
C THR A 44 -9.35 6.43 3.26
N PHE A 45 -10.37 6.43 4.13
CA PHE A 45 -11.74 6.76 3.74
C PHE A 45 -11.86 8.16 3.13
N SER A 46 -11.27 9.17 3.77
CA SER A 46 -11.32 10.55 3.30
C SER A 46 -10.64 10.73 1.94
N THR A 47 -9.51 10.06 1.69
CA THR A 47 -8.84 10.11 0.38
C THR A 47 -9.66 9.45 -0.73
N CYS A 48 -10.49 8.46 -0.40
CA CYS A 48 -11.43 7.87 -1.35
C CYS A 48 -12.58 8.83 -1.71
N ILE A 49 -13.00 9.74 -0.83
CA ILE A 49 -14.11 10.67 -1.09
C ILE A 49 -13.71 11.79 -2.07
N CYS A 50 -12.43 12.19 -2.10
CA CYS A 50 -11.93 13.20 -3.06
C CYS A 50 -11.93 12.73 -4.52
N VAL A 51 -12.18 11.45 -4.75
CA VAL A 51 -12.37 10.79 -6.04
C VAL A 51 -13.81 10.24 -6.05
N PRO A 52 -14.49 10.12 -7.20
CA PRO A 52 -15.81 9.50 -7.25
C PRO A 52 -15.71 8.04 -6.82
N SER A 53 -16.01 7.76 -5.55
CA SER A 53 -15.97 6.42 -4.97
C SER A 53 -17.24 6.12 -4.17
N PRO A 54 -17.62 4.83 -4.04
CA PRO A 54 -18.77 4.44 -3.23
C PRO A 54 -18.54 4.78 -1.75
N SER A 55 -19.47 5.53 -1.14
CA SER A 55 -19.46 5.77 0.30
C SER A 55 -19.82 4.50 1.08
N TYR A 56 -19.08 4.21 2.14
CA TYR A 56 -19.37 3.11 3.08
C TYR A 56 -19.20 3.58 4.52
N ASN A 57 -19.90 2.92 5.46
CA ASN A 57 -19.78 3.25 6.87
C ASN A 57 -18.45 2.71 7.44
N VAL A 58 -17.67 3.58 8.09
CA VAL A 58 -16.41 3.20 8.73
C VAL A 58 -16.69 2.69 10.14
N LEU A 59 -16.35 1.42 10.41
CA LEU A 59 -16.44 0.85 11.76
C LEU A 59 -15.32 1.40 12.66
N LEU A 60 -15.67 1.89 13.84
CA LEU A 60 -14.76 2.50 14.81
C LEU A 60 -14.50 1.55 16.00
N GLY A 61 -13.53 1.90 16.85
CA GLY A 61 -13.23 1.16 18.10
C GLY A 61 -11.97 0.29 18.09
N ARG A 62 -11.09 0.44 17.09
CA ARG A 62 -9.78 -0.24 17.07
C ARG A 62 -8.79 0.47 18.00
N SER A 63 -8.17 -0.29 18.91
CA SER A 63 -7.10 0.20 19.80
C SER A 63 -5.72 0.03 19.16
N ASP A 64 -4.78 0.86 19.56
CA ASP A 64 -3.40 0.80 19.06
C ASP A 64 -2.65 -0.41 19.63
N ALA A 65 -1.90 -1.09 18.75
CA ALA A 65 -1.04 -2.19 19.16
C ALA A 65 0.17 -1.66 19.96
N ARG A 66 0.56 -2.40 21.01
CA ARG A 66 1.73 -2.06 21.86
C ARG A 66 3.04 -2.69 21.38
N THR A 67 2.96 -3.62 20.45
CA THR A 67 4.09 -4.38 19.90
C THR A 67 4.00 -4.42 18.37
N GLN A 68 5.15 -4.57 17.72
CA GLN A 68 5.23 -4.71 16.26
C GLN A 68 5.47 -6.17 15.87
N GLY A 69 4.76 -6.65 14.85
CA GLY A 69 4.94 -7.98 14.26
C GLY A 69 5.77 -7.93 12.99
N THR A 70 7.07 -7.64 13.09
CA THR A 70 7.94 -7.45 11.91
C THR A 70 7.98 -8.71 11.04
N ASN A 71 8.24 -9.87 11.64
CA ASN A 71 8.27 -11.15 10.94
C ASN A 71 6.92 -11.50 10.26
N ASP A 72 5.81 -11.15 10.90
CA ASP A 72 4.47 -11.40 10.36
C ASP A 72 4.20 -10.48 9.15
N THR A 73 4.73 -9.25 9.17
CA THR A 73 4.58 -8.31 8.07
C THR A 73 5.23 -8.83 6.79
N HIS A 74 6.46 -9.35 6.86
CA HIS A 74 7.14 -9.93 5.70
C HIS A 74 6.43 -11.14 5.12
N ARG A 75 5.83 -11.98 5.98
CA ARG A 75 5.16 -13.21 5.55
C ARG A 75 3.77 -12.96 4.98
N ASN A 76 3.08 -11.95 5.50
CA ASN A 76 1.67 -11.71 5.21
C ASN A 76 1.44 -10.70 4.09
N GLN A 77 2.46 -9.92 3.71
CA GLN A 77 2.34 -8.93 2.65
C GLN A 77 2.58 -9.56 1.26
N PRO A 78 1.66 -9.41 0.30
CA PRO A 78 1.90 -9.86 -1.07
C PRO A 78 3.02 -9.05 -1.71
N ALA A 79 3.99 -9.73 -2.31
CA ALA A 79 5.08 -9.06 -3.02
C ALA A 79 4.60 -8.61 -4.42
N PRO A 80 5.15 -7.51 -4.97
CA PRO A 80 4.76 -6.99 -6.29
C PRO A 80 5.07 -7.95 -7.44
N LEU A 81 6.00 -8.89 -7.25
CA LEU A 81 6.42 -9.87 -8.26
C LEU A 81 5.77 -11.25 -8.08
N PHE A 82 4.72 -11.36 -7.26
CA PHE A 82 3.99 -12.62 -7.11
C PHE A 82 3.31 -13.03 -8.42
N SER A 83 3.44 -14.31 -8.75
CA SER A 83 2.55 -14.93 -9.74
C SER A 83 1.10 -14.87 -9.27
N PHE A 84 0.13 -14.96 -10.20
CA PHE A 84 -1.28 -14.95 -9.85
C PHE A 84 -1.66 -16.04 -8.82
N SER A 85 -1.03 -17.21 -8.90
CA SER A 85 -1.24 -18.31 -7.93
C SER A 85 -0.76 -17.93 -6.53
N GLN A 86 0.45 -17.37 -6.42
CA GLN A 86 1.01 -16.90 -5.14
C GLN A 86 0.17 -15.77 -4.55
N TRP A 87 -0.19 -14.79 -5.37
CA TRP A 87 -1.08 -13.69 -4.98
C TRP A 87 -2.43 -14.22 -4.49
N LYS A 88 -3.08 -15.13 -5.22
CA LYS A 88 -4.37 -15.72 -4.81
C LYS A 88 -4.25 -16.47 -3.48
N SER A 89 -3.12 -17.12 -3.22
CA SER A 89 -2.88 -17.88 -1.98
C SER A 89 -2.59 -17.04 -0.74
N SER A 90 -2.24 -15.75 -0.89
CA SER A 90 -1.86 -14.89 0.25
C SER A 90 -3.04 -14.24 0.99
N PHE A 91 -4.23 -14.20 0.39
CA PHE A 91 -5.41 -13.54 0.95
C PHE A 91 -6.28 -14.39 1.90
N PRO A 92 -6.38 -15.72 1.73
CA PRO A 92 -7.17 -16.57 2.64
C PRO A 92 -6.75 -16.48 4.11
N SER A 93 -5.46 -16.25 4.41
CA SER A 93 -4.96 -16.04 5.78
C SER A 93 -5.56 -14.80 6.46
N HIS A 94 -6.05 -13.84 5.66
CA HIS A 94 -6.71 -12.61 6.11
C HIS A 94 -8.23 -12.68 6.00
N ARG A 95 -8.80 -13.87 5.77
CA ARG A 95 -10.25 -14.08 5.57
C ARG A 95 -10.81 -13.30 4.37
N LEU A 96 -9.97 -13.02 3.38
CA LEU A 96 -10.36 -12.35 2.13
C LEU A 96 -10.53 -13.40 1.03
N ASN A 97 -11.66 -13.35 0.34
CA ASN A 97 -11.92 -14.18 -0.84
C ASN A 97 -11.40 -13.51 -2.11
N LEU A 98 -11.41 -14.23 -3.24
CA LEU A 98 -10.90 -13.72 -4.52
C LEU A 98 -11.57 -12.41 -4.95
N LYS A 99 -12.88 -12.27 -4.73
CA LYS A 99 -13.62 -11.04 -5.06
C LYS A 99 -13.09 -9.86 -4.25
N HIS A 100 -12.88 -10.04 -2.94
CA HIS A 100 -12.32 -8.99 -2.08
C HIS A 100 -10.91 -8.60 -2.53
N SER A 101 -10.06 -9.57 -2.86
CA SER A 101 -8.69 -9.32 -3.31
C SER A 101 -8.63 -8.56 -4.64
N VAL A 102 -9.50 -8.90 -5.59
CA VAL A 102 -9.61 -8.16 -6.88
C VAL A 102 -10.08 -6.73 -6.62
N VAL A 103 -11.09 -6.52 -5.78
CA VAL A 103 -11.55 -5.17 -5.42
C VAL A 103 -10.44 -4.36 -4.74
N LEU A 104 -9.64 -4.98 -3.85
CA LEU A 104 -8.50 -4.31 -3.20
C LEU A 104 -7.41 -3.92 -4.20
N SER A 105 -7.22 -4.66 -5.29
CA SER A 105 -6.25 -4.29 -6.33
C SER A 105 -6.60 -2.99 -7.06
N ALA A 106 -7.87 -2.56 -7.02
CA ALA A 106 -8.29 -1.26 -7.54
C ALA A 106 -7.69 -0.08 -6.75
N ALA A 107 -7.14 -0.31 -5.54
CA ALA A 107 -6.37 0.71 -4.83
C ALA A 107 -5.15 1.19 -5.62
N HIS A 108 -4.64 0.40 -6.58
CA HIS A 108 -3.55 0.82 -7.47
C HIS A 108 -3.96 1.83 -8.55
N THR A 109 -5.25 2.18 -8.66
CA THR A 109 -5.71 3.25 -9.57
C THR A 109 -5.15 4.62 -9.15
N ILE A 110 -4.79 4.81 -7.88
CA ILE A 110 -4.30 6.06 -7.34
C ILE A 110 -2.95 5.80 -6.67
N GLY A 111 -1.96 6.62 -7.01
CA GLY A 111 -0.62 6.54 -6.43
C GLY A 111 0.47 6.38 -7.48
N LEU A 112 1.69 6.14 -6.99
CA LEU A 112 2.89 5.99 -7.80
C LEU A 112 3.62 4.73 -7.36
N ALA A 113 4.24 4.03 -8.32
CA ALA A 113 5.09 2.89 -8.07
C ALA A 113 6.55 3.24 -8.36
N ARG A 114 7.48 2.67 -7.59
CA ARG A 114 8.92 2.80 -7.86
C ARG A 114 9.31 1.88 -9.00
N CYS A 115 10.20 2.34 -9.87
CA CYS A 115 10.71 1.57 -10.99
C CYS A 115 11.15 0.14 -10.63
N ALA A 116 11.82 -0.01 -9.48
CA ALA A 116 12.30 -1.30 -8.99
C ALA A 116 11.21 -2.37 -8.79
N THR A 117 9.93 -2.01 -8.65
CA THR A 117 8.86 -2.97 -8.35
C THR A 117 8.20 -3.60 -9.58
N PHE A 118 8.31 -2.97 -10.76
CA PHE A 118 7.62 -3.42 -11.97
C PHE A 118 8.53 -3.55 -13.20
N ARG A 119 9.76 -3.05 -13.11
CA ARG A 119 10.70 -3.03 -14.21
C ARG A 119 11.00 -4.42 -14.78
N ASP A 120 11.18 -5.45 -13.94
CA ASP A 120 11.49 -6.79 -14.45
C ASP A 120 10.38 -7.29 -15.39
N GLY A 121 9.12 -6.99 -15.07
CA GLY A 121 7.98 -7.26 -15.96
C GLY A 121 8.05 -6.46 -17.27
N ILE A 122 8.37 -5.16 -17.23
CA ILE A 122 8.53 -4.33 -18.44
C ILE A 122 9.57 -4.91 -19.43
N TYR A 123 10.62 -5.56 -18.93
CA TYR A 123 11.66 -6.14 -19.80
C TYR A 123 11.39 -7.58 -20.22
N ASN A 124 10.76 -8.39 -19.37
CA ASN A 124 10.67 -9.85 -19.55
C ASN A 124 9.26 -10.37 -19.87
N ASP A 125 8.20 -9.62 -19.54
CA ASP A 125 6.82 -10.09 -19.74
C ASP A 125 6.35 -9.85 -21.18
N THR A 126 5.56 -10.80 -21.68
CA THR A 126 4.94 -10.73 -23.01
C THR A 126 3.50 -10.23 -22.98
N ASN A 127 2.92 -10.06 -21.79
CA ASN A 127 1.53 -9.65 -21.58
C ASN A 127 1.43 -8.20 -21.10
N ILE A 128 2.22 -7.32 -21.68
CA ILE A 128 2.19 -5.87 -21.42
C ILE A 128 2.09 -5.16 -22.76
N ASP A 129 1.29 -4.10 -22.81
CA ASP A 129 1.16 -3.28 -24.02
C ASP A 129 2.53 -2.82 -24.54
N VAL A 130 2.76 -3.01 -25.84
CA VAL A 130 4.07 -2.77 -26.46
C VAL A 130 4.45 -1.29 -26.42
N GLN A 131 3.47 -0.39 -26.55
CA GLN A 131 3.72 1.06 -26.50
C GLN A 131 4.08 1.49 -25.07
N LEU A 132 3.36 0.99 -24.07
CA LEU A 132 3.69 1.21 -22.66
C LEU A 132 5.09 0.69 -22.33
N CYS A 133 5.43 -0.53 -22.77
CA CYS A 133 6.75 -1.11 -22.59
C CYS A 133 7.85 -0.24 -23.23
N SER A 134 7.65 0.22 -24.46
CA SER A 134 8.60 1.10 -25.14
C SER A 134 8.78 2.41 -24.38
N PHE A 135 7.67 3.07 -24.00
CA PHE A 135 7.68 4.30 -23.23
C PHE A 135 8.41 4.15 -21.89
N CYS A 136 8.11 3.08 -21.15
CA CYS A 136 8.78 2.79 -19.89
C CYS A 136 10.26 2.52 -20.11
N LYS A 137 10.66 1.73 -21.12
CA LYS A 137 12.08 1.43 -21.41
C LYS A 137 12.90 2.68 -21.72
N THR A 138 12.32 3.66 -22.41
CA THR A 138 12.97 4.96 -22.67
C THR A 138 13.27 5.73 -21.38
N ASN A 139 12.40 5.62 -20.38
CA ASN A 139 12.50 6.37 -19.11
C ASN A 139 13.10 5.55 -17.96
N LEU A 140 13.37 4.25 -18.16
CA LEU A 140 13.87 3.32 -17.15
C LEU A 140 15.26 2.79 -17.51
N PRO A 141 16.34 3.28 -16.88
CA PRO A 141 17.71 2.86 -17.22
C PRO A 141 17.96 1.39 -16.86
N ILE A 142 18.55 0.54 -17.72
CA ILE A 142 18.74 -0.93 -17.58
C ILE A 142 19.57 -1.38 -16.35
N LYS A 143 20.22 -0.46 -15.61
CA LYS A 143 20.74 -0.74 -14.27
C LYS A 143 20.19 0.25 -13.24
N LEU A 144 19.70 -0.25 -12.10
CA LEU A 144 19.57 0.56 -10.90
C LEU A 144 20.99 0.79 -10.38
N TRP A 145 21.35 2.04 -10.10
CA TRP A 145 22.64 2.39 -9.50
C TRP A 145 22.90 1.50 -8.29
N LYS A 146 24.09 0.88 -8.26
CA LYS A 146 24.56 0.04 -7.14
C LYS A 146 24.67 0.85 -5.86
#